data_AF-A0A4U5LRL4-F1
#
_entry.id   AF-A0A4U5LRL4-F1
#
_cell.length_a   1.000
_cell.length_b   1.000
_cell.length_c   1.000
_cell.angle_alpha   90.00
_cell.angle_beta   90.00
_cell.angle_gamma   90.00
#
_symmetry.space_group_name_H-M   'P 1'
#
loop_
_entity.id
_entity.type
_entity.pdbx_description
1 polymer ?
#
loop_
_entity_poly.entity_id
_entity_poly.type
_entity_poly.pdbx_seq_one_letter_code
_entity_poly.pdbx_strand_id
1 'polypeptide(L)'
;MPKQDFEAFDYIAPLAVALIFAVIVFVISLTIINWCCITKYDDLTVFEKLGRPMNLRLGPHPMSAIRRGGYASTYAREEADRQKLSYVI
;
A
#
# COMPACT_ATOMS: atom_id res chain seq x y z
N MET A 1 33.45 -32.48 -14.00
CA MET A 1 32.30 -31.66 -14.45
C MET A 1 32.84 -30.62 -15.43
N PRO A 2 32.27 -30.46 -16.62
CA PRO A 2 32.62 -29.35 -17.50
C PRO A 2 32.39 -28.02 -16.77
N LYS A 3 33.29 -27.05 -16.94
CA LYS A 3 33.13 -25.71 -16.37
C LYS A 3 31.99 -25.01 -17.11
N GLN A 4 31.03 -24.49 -16.36
CA GLN A 4 29.98 -23.65 -16.93
C GLN A 4 30.55 -22.25 -17.12
N ASP A 5 30.60 -21.80 -18.36
CA ASP A 5 30.93 -20.41 -18.68
C ASP A 5 29.68 -19.56 -18.45
N PHE A 6 29.80 -18.55 -17.59
CA PHE A 6 28.71 -17.63 -17.28
C PHE A 6 28.95 -16.31 -17.98
N GLU A 7 27.91 -15.81 -18.63
CA GLU A 7 27.92 -14.48 -19.21
C GLU A 7 27.47 -13.45 -18.16
N ALA A 8 27.81 -12.18 -18.36
CA ALA A 8 27.40 -11.11 -17.45
C ALA A 8 25.87 -11.05 -17.26
N PHE A 9 25.12 -11.45 -18.29
CA PHE A 9 23.66 -11.50 -18.24
C PHE A 9 23.13 -12.52 -17.23
N ASP A 10 23.80 -13.66 -17.07
CA ASP A 10 23.39 -14.72 -16.14
C ASP A 10 23.44 -14.25 -14.68
N TYR A 11 24.34 -13.31 -14.37
CA TYR A 11 24.45 -12.70 -13.04
C TYR A 11 23.41 -11.60 -12.81
N ILE A 12 22.97 -10.90 -13.86
CA ILE A 12 22.00 -9.80 -13.78
C ILE A 12 20.56 -10.32 -13.84
N ALA A 13 20.33 -11.46 -14.49
CA ALA A 13 19.00 -12.04 -14.67
C ALA A 13 18.22 -12.21 -13.36
N PRO A 14 18.79 -12.71 -12.24
CA PRO A 14 18.08 -12.78 -10.97
C PRO A 14 17.61 -11.41 -10.46
N LEU A 15 18.44 -10.37 -10.60
CA LEU A 15 18.09 -9.01 -10.20
C LEU A 15 16.97 -8.45 -11.08
N ALA A 16 17.06 -8.66 -12.39
CA ALA A 16 16.04 -8.23 -13.34
C ALA A 16 14.68 -8.88 -13.05
N VAL A 17 14.66 -10.20 -12.79
CA VAL A 17 13.44 -10.94 -12.44
C VAL A 17 12.85 -10.42 -11.11
N ALA A 18 13.68 -10.19 -10.10
CA ALA A 18 13.24 -9.65 -8.81
C ALA A 18 12.61 -8.26 -8.97
N LEU A 19 13.21 -7.38 -9.78
CA LEU A 19 12.67 -6.05 -10.07
C LEU A 19 11.34 -6.13 -10.82
N ILE A 20 11.24 -6.98 -11.84
CA ILE A 20 9.99 -7.18 -12.60
C ILE A 20 8.89 -7.68 -11.66
N PHE A 21 9.19 -8.67 -10.82
CA PHE A 21 8.24 -9.18 -9.84
C PHE A 21 7.78 -8.08 -8.87
N ALA A 22 8.71 -7.30 -8.33
CA ALA A 22 8.38 -6.19 -7.42
C ALA A 22 7.48 -5.14 -8.10
N VAL A 23 7.74 -4.81 -9.37
CA VAL A 23 6.90 -3.90 -10.16
C VAL A 23 5.50 -4.48 -10.36
N ILE A 24 5.38 -5.76 -10.69
CA ILE A 24 4.07 -6.41 -10.88
C ILE A 24 3.27 -6.38 -9.58
N VAL A 25 3.88 -6.77 -8.46
CA VAL A 25 3.23 -6.74 -7.14
C VAL A 25 2.79 -5.31 -6.81
N PHE A 26 3.67 -4.32 -7.03
CA PHE A 26 3.35 -2.92 -6.80
C PHE A 26 2.16 -2.43 -7.64
N VAL A 27 2.12 -2.78 -8.94
CA VAL A 27 1.00 -2.44 -9.82
C VAL A 27 -0.29 -3.09 -9.34
N ILE A 28 -0.26 -4.37 -8.96
CA ILE A 28 -1.43 -5.08 -8.43
C ILE A 28 -1.92 -4.42 -7.13
N SER A 29 -1.00 -4.08 -6.22
CA SER A 29 -1.34 -3.40 -4.98
C SER A 29 -1.96 -2.03 -5.23
N LEU A 30 -1.41 -1.24 -6.16
CA LEU A 30 -1.94 0.08 -6.49
C LEU A 30 -3.27 0.05 -7.24
N THR A 31 -3.44 -0.87 -8.19
CA THR A 31 -4.58 -0.86 -9.11
C THR A 31 -5.72 -1.76 -8.65
N ILE A 32 -5.42 -3.00 -8.27
CA ILE A 32 -6.45 -3.97 -7.89
C ILE A 32 -6.85 -3.74 -6.44
N ILE A 33 -5.91 -3.83 -5.52
CA ILE A 33 -6.24 -3.70 -4.08
C ILE A 33 -6.68 -2.27 -3.80
N ASN A 34 -5.84 -1.29 -4.10
CA ASN A 34 -6.07 0.09 -3.70
C ASN A 34 -7.25 0.76 -4.45
N TRP A 35 -7.60 0.34 -5.68
CA TRP A 35 -8.70 0.93 -6.44
C TRP A 35 -9.96 0.09 -6.54
N CYS A 36 -9.86 -1.24 -6.63
CA CYS A 36 -11.02 -2.12 -6.78
C CYS A 36 -11.51 -2.70 -5.45
N CYS A 37 -10.61 -2.97 -4.49
CA CYS A 37 -10.97 -3.63 -3.24
C CYS A 37 -11.29 -2.69 -2.08
N ILE A 38 -10.94 -1.40 -2.16
CA ILE A 38 -11.33 -0.40 -1.14
C ILE A 38 -12.74 0.13 -1.42
N THR A 39 -13.58 0.01 -0.41
CA THR A 39 -14.94 0.54 -0.40
C THR A 39 -14.95 1.97 0.11
N LYS A 40 -16.01 2.73 -0.21
CA LYS A 40 -16.20 4.13 0.24
C LYS A 40 -16.24 4.33 1.76
N TYR A 41 -16.41 3.26 2.52
CA TYR A 41 -16.54 3.29 3.99
C TYR A 41 -15.26 2.85 4.69
N ASP A 42 -14.27 2.39 3.94
CA ASP A 42 -12.99 1.97 4.48
C ASP A 42 -12.12 3.17 4.80
N ASP A 43 -11.09 2.92 5.61
CA ASP A 43 -10.11 3.93 5.97
C ASP A 43 -9.33 4.43 4.76
N LEU A 44 -8.93 5.71 4.81
CA LEU A 44 -8.07 6.30 3.80
C LEU A 44 -6.77 5.51 3.70
N THR A 45 -6.45 5.10 2.49
CA THR A 45 -5.25 4.31 2.23
C THR A 45 -4.00 5.16 2.42
N VAL A 46 -2.87 4.50 2.62
CA VAL A 46 -1.58 5.20 2.74
C VAL A 46 -1.29 6.01 1.47
N PHE A 47 -1.68 5.50 0.30
CA PHE A 47 -1.54 6.21 -0.96
C PHE A 47 -2.40 7.47 -1.03
N GLU A 48 -3.66 7.41 -0.59
CA GLU A 48 -4.53 8.58 -0.53
C GLU A 48 -4.02 9.63 0.47
N LYS A 49 -3.46 9.18 1.61
CA LYS A 49 -2.83 10.06 2.60
C LYS A 49 -1.56 10.74 2.05
N LEU A 50 -0.75 10.00 1.28
CA LEU A 50 0.46 10.52 0.64
C LEU A 50 0.14 11.48 -0.51
N GLY A 51 -0.92 11.21 -1.27
CA GLY A 51 -1.39 12.06 -2.37
C GLY A 51 -2.04 13.37 -1.90
N ARG A 52 -2.56 13.41 -0.67
CA ARG A 52 -3.22 14.58 -0.08
C ARG A 52 -2.42 15.89 -0.17
N PRO A 53 -1.15 15.99 0.29
CA PRO A 53 -0.37 17.23 0.19
C PRO A 53 -0.11 17.67 -1.26
N MET A 54 0.01 16.70 -2.18
CA MET A 54 0.24 16.96 -3.61
C MET A 54 -1.07 17.18 -4.39
N ASN A 55 -2.21 17.18 -3.69
CA ASN A 55 -3.54 17.27 -4.28
C ASN A 55 -3.82 16.20 -5.36
N LEU A 56 -3.18 15.03 -5.24
CA LEU A 56 -3.27 13.94 -6.20
C LEU A 56 -4.20 12.85 -5.65
N ARG A 57 -5.16 12.43 -6.48
CA ARG A 57 -6.08 11.34 -6.15
C ARG A 57 -5.42 10.01 -6.47
N LEU A 58 -4.89 9.35 -5.43
CA LEU A 58 -4.22 8.05 -5.51
C LEU A 58 -5.11 6.89 -5.05
N GLY A 59 -6.42 7.03 -5.17
CA GLY A 59 -7.37 6.00 -4.79
C GLY A 59 -8.82 6.29 -5.22
N PRO A 60 -9.76 5.43 -4.80
CA PRO A 60 -11.15 5.51 -5.22
C PRO A 60 -11.86 6.71 -4.60
N HIS A 61 -11.46 7.17 -3.42
CA HIS A 61 -12.13 8.26 -2.72
C HIS A 61 -11.93 9.62 -3.44
N PRO A 62 -12.96 10.48 -3.48
CA PRO A 62 -12.83 11.81 -4.04
C PRO A 62 -11.96 12.69 -3.13
N MET A 63 -11.26 13.66 -3.73
CA MET A 63 -10.39 14.60 -2.99
C MET A 63 -11.12 15.37 -1.89
N SER A 64 -12.43 15.61 -2.04
CA SER A 64 -13.26 16.22 -1.00
C SER A 64 -13.37 15.36 0.26
N ALA A 65 -13.47 14.04 0.12
CA ALA A 65 -13.49 13.09 1.24
C ALA A 65 -12.10 12.96 1.88
N ILE A 66 -11.04 12.90 1.06
CA ILE A 66 -9.65 12.83 1.53
C ILE A 66 -9.29 14.07 2.36
N ARG A 67 -9.67 15.27 1.89
CA ARG A 67 -9.42 16.54 2.60
C ARG A 67 -10.19 16.66 3.92
N ARG A 68 -11.39 16.07 3.99
CA ARG A 68 -12.20 15.99 5.22
C ARG A 68 -11.53 15.12 6.29
N GLY A 69 -10.56 14.28 5.91
CA GLY A 69 -9.90 13.35 6.81
C GLY A 69 -10.45 11.92 6.74
N GLY A 70 -11.30 11.61 5.75
CA GLY A 70 -11.88 10.27 5.59
C GLY A 70 -12.97 9.94 6.60
N TYR A 71 -13.34 8.68 6.64
CA TYR A 71 -14.18 8.11 7.70
C TYR A 71 -13.31 7.84 8.94
N ALA A 72 -13.91 7.92 10.14
CA ALA A 72 -13.19 7.64 11.38
C ALA A 72 -12.88 6.15 11.44
N SER A 73 -11.59 5.80 11.50
CA SER A 73 -11.13 4.42 11.57
C SER A 73 -11.71 3.70 12.78
N THR A 74 -12.48 2.64 12.53
CA THR A 74 -13.05 1.77 13.56
C THR A 74 -11.93 1.16 14.40
N TYR A 75 -10.84 0.73 13.76
CA TYR A 75 -9.67 0.17 14.43
C TYR A 75 -8.98 1.14 15.40
N ALA A 76 -8.73 2.40 15.01
CA ALA A 76 -8.08 3.33 15.93
C ALA A 76 -8.97 3.68 17.13
N ARG A 77 -10.31 3.64 16.97
CA ARG A 77 -11.24 3.76 18.10
C ARG A 77 -11.12 2.55 19.03
N GLU A 78 -11.17 1.34 18.47
CA GLU A 78 -11.04 0.09 19.23
C GLU A 78 -9.70 -0.01 19.96
N GLU A 79 -8.59 0.40 19.34
CA GLU A 79 -7.27 0.45 19.96
C GLU A 79 -7.19 1.47 21.09
N ALA A 80 -7.72 2.68 20.88
CA ALA A 80 -7.77 3.71 21.92
C ALA A 80 -8.61 3.25 23.12
N ASP A 81 -9.72 2.56 22.89
CA ASP A 81 -10.56 2.03 23.94
C ASP A 81 -9.89 0.86 24.68
N ARG A 82 -9.19 -0.02 23.94
CA ARG A 82 -8.37 -1.09 24.54
C ARG A 82 -7.23 -0.53 25.40
N GLN A 83 -6.59 0.55 24.95
CA GLN A 83 -5.53 1.23 25.70
C GLN A 83 -6.07 1.89 26.97
N LYS A 84 -7.24 2.53 26.92
CA LYS A 84 -7.91 3.06 28.12
C LYS A 84 -8.24 1.95 29.12
N LEU A 85 -8.76 0.82 28.66
CA LEU A 85 -9.04 -0.35 29.50
C LEU A 85 -7.77 -0.89 30.16
N SER A 86 -6.64 -0.91 29.45
CA SER A 86 -5.35 -1.35 30.01
C SER A 86 -4.78 -0.42 31.09
N TYR A 87 -5.20 0.85 31.13
CA TYR A 87 -4.76 1.83 32.12
C TYR A 87 -5.67 1.86 33.37
N VAL A 88 -6.80 1.16 33.32
CA VAL A 88 -7.82 1.09 34.38
C VAL A 88 -7.71 -0.22 35.18
N ILE A 89 -6.91 -1.18 34.72
CA ILE A 89 -6.54 -2.42 35.42
C ILE A 89 -5.11 -2.29 35.94
#